data_AF-A0A1L9BV46-F1
#
_entry.id   AF-A0A1L9BV46-F1
#
_cell.length_a   1.000
_cell.length_b   1.000
_cell.length_c   1.000
_cell.angle_alpha   90.00
_cell.angle_beta   90.00
_cell.angle_gamma   90.00
#
_symmetry.space_group_name_H-M   'P 1'
#
loop_
_entity.id
_entity.type
_entity.pdbx_description
1 polymer ?
#
loop_
_entity_poly.entity_id
_entity_poly.type
_entity_poly.pdbx_seq_one_letter_code
_entity_poly.pdbx_strand_id
1 'polypeptide(L)'
;MAGGIRAFFDVKGSILYQLVLVNHGRITSFEEFRIDGKPVALDGVDVVGSKEEGSVFVATHNGSGNGGDYSALLDNFPTVWNASRRLEGQATFLVRAKAPWQDEFSKVFPKGYNTTFQWVIRGQAIYDPRAGNTAYRDNAALVEAHYLTHADGFKLSVDSIDWDSVSAMAAVSDLPVEQLSGNVAPNFRLWGYWTLDEEPNQVLARMETSSGIRPYEMQDGRIGLIGGPFGQPACTLTAKDISEIRTSEAISEREGYNVLRVFYLSPTQKYEVFEAKAWRDESRLVQEGEIVQEFRAEMSPNRSQARRLAKRRMHDDNRQKVEIITNLVGLKARWPRYHGQRHTILLDYRPEDGSGRVIQGEYEVLDHEFDPVDLKCRIELGRVDRASQAWTPAEEGEGTDPLPDMPGDVAPPLLAAFSQRVINISAGTKQAILEVSAVPIADRDDLGLTAQFRKVGEAEWTDMTATDLRAQSPAIEDGAQYEARARWIGVFEGIAPWIMLGPITVQIDATAPGAPTELMPGGSAASITWRNPTTGFYEIRVYRSATTNLGDATLNGRVTGGASGQISEYQDLTAPTGTSYYWVRAANVSGVEGPAAGPATITV
;
A
#
# COMPACT_ATOMS: atom_id res chain seq x y z
N MET A 1 6.99 -8.10 6.35
CA MET A 1 6.71 -7.68 4.95
C MET A 1 7.78 -8.27 4.05
N ALA A 2 7.42 -8.77 2.88
CA ALA A 2 8.35 -9.39 1.95
C ALA A 2 8.16 -8.84 0.53
N GLY A 3 9.24 -8.28 -0.05
CA GLY A 3 9.33 -7.89 -1.46
C GLY A 3 10.01 -8.94 -2.35
N GLY A 4 10.69 -9.91 -1.72
CA GLY A 4 11.24 -11.09 -2.39
C GLY A 4 12.33 -10.82 -3.43
N ILE A 5 12.69 -11.87 -4.18
CA ILE A 5 13.65 -11.84 -5.29
C ILE A 5 12.89 -12.09 -6.60
N ARG A 6 13.15 -11.28 -7.62
CA ARG A 6 12.55 -11.46 -8.96
C ARG A 6 13.16 -12.68 -9.66
N ALA A 7 12.34 -13.65 -10.06
CA ALA A 7 12.76 -14.76 -10.93
C ALA A 7 12.36 -14.57 -12.39
N PHE A 8 11.35 -13.75 -12.66
CA PHE A 8 10.94 -13.41 -14.02
C PHE A 8 10.54 -11.94 -14.10
N PHE A 9 10.95 -11.28 -15.18
CA PHE A 9 10.64 -9.88 -15.44
C PHE A 9 10.68 -9.63 -16.95
N ASP A 10 9.52 -9.64 -17.60
CA ASP A 10 9.42 -9.41 -19.04
C ASP A 10 8.05 -8.87 -19.45
N VAL A 11 7.94 -8.31 -20.64
CA VAL A 11 6.74 -7.66 -21.17
C VAL A 11 6.19 -8.44 -22.36
N LYS A 12 4.87 -8.59 -22.42
CA LYS A 12 4.18 -9.06 -23.63
C LYS A 12 2.92 -8.24 -23.87
N GLY A 13 2.80 -7.70 -25.09
CA GLY A 13 1.77 -6.72 -25.41
C GLY A 13 1.97 -5.46 -24.55
N SER A 14 0.92 -5.04 -23.84
CA SER A 14 0.96 -3.92 -22.90
C SER A 14 1.09 -4.34 -21.43
N ILE A 15 1.47 -5.60 -21.14
CA ILE A 15 1.49 -6.13 -19.77
C ILE A 15 2.91 -6.54 -19.38
N LEU A 16 3.39 -5.99 -18.27
CA LEU A 16 4.58 -6.44 -17.56
C LEU A 16 4.22 -7.64 -16.68
N TYR A 17 4.99 -8.72 -16.78
CA TYR A 17 4.89 -9.91 -15.95
C TYR A 17 6.10 -9.96 -15.02
N GLN A 18 5.84 -9.94 -13.72
CA GLN A 18 6.86 -9.99 -12.69
C GLN A 18 6.57 -11.13 -11.72
N LEU A 19 7.40 -12.17 -11.76
CA LEU A 19 7.35 -13.27 -10.81
C LEU A 19 8.37 -13.04 -9.69
N VAL A 20 7.90 -13.10 -8.46
CA VAL A 20 8.70 -12.84 -7.26
C VAL A 20 8.68 -14.07 -6.35
N LEU A 21 9.86 -14.52 -5.92
CA LEU A 21 10.03 -15.50 -4.85
C LEU A 21 10.05 -14.79 -3.52
N VAL A 22 9.14 -15.18 -2.64
CA VAL A 22 8.98 -14.57 -1.32
C VAL A 22 9.66 -15.38 -0.24
N ASN A 23 9.64 -16.71 -0.34
CA ASN A 23 10.17 -17.57 0.70
C ASN A 23 10.67 -18.90 0.13
N HIS A 24 11.76 -19.40 0.73
CA HIS A 24 12.21 -20.78 0.56
C HIS A 24 11.36 -21.70 1.44
N GLY A 25 10.61 -22.61 0.83
CA GLY A 25 9.64 -23.45 1.52
C GLY A 25 8.25 -22.84 1.61
N ARG A 26 7.31 -23.67 2.05
CA ARG A 26 5.89 -23.33 2.16
C ARG A 26 5.63 -22.28 3.24
N ILE A 27 4.92 -21.21 2.89
CA ILE A 27 4.36 -20.25 3.85
C ILE A 27 2.91 -20.63 4.21
N THR A 28 2.40 -20.07 5.30
CA THR A 28 1.02 -20.31 5.73
C THR A 28 0.04 -19.53 4.85
N SER A 29 0.25 -18.23 4.68
CA SER A 29 -0.67 -17.37 3.94
C SER A 29 -0.04 -16.05 3.50
N PHE A 30 -0.58 -15.51 2.42
CA PHE A 30 -0.44 -14.12 1.99
C PHE A 30 -1.60 -13.33 2.60
N GLU A 31 -1.31 -12.28 3.38
CA GLU A 31 -2.33 -11.58 4.19
C GLU A 31 -2.74 -10.24 3.57
N GLU A 32 -1.76 -9.41 3.19
CA GLU A 32 -2.01 -8.05 2.72
C GLU A 32 -1.07 -7.71 1.57
N PHE A 33 -1.63 -7.36 0.40
CA PHE A 33 -0.87 -6.91 -0.75
C PHE A 33 -0.60 -5.41 -0.64
N ARG A 34 0.63 -5.00 -0.96
CA ARG A 34 1.06 -3.61 -0.92
C ARG A 34 1.75 -3.21 -2.23
N ILE A 35 1.44 -2.00 -2.67
CA ILE A 35 2.09 -1.35 -3.80
C ILE A 35 2.79 -0.09 -3.27
N ASP A 36 4.09 0.04 -3.50
CA ASP A 36 4.89 1.16 -2.99
C ASP A 36 4.76 1.38 -1.47
N GLY A 37 4.61 0.28 -0.72
CA GLY A 37 4.43 0.27 0.73
C GLY A 37 3.02 0.61 1.22
N LYS A 38 2.08 0.97 0.33
CA LYS A 38 0.67 1.25 0.65
C LYS A 38 -0.18 -0.02 0.49
N PRO A 39 -1.03 -0.39 1.47
CA PRO A 39 -1.94 -1.52 1.31
C PRO A 39 -2.99 -1.23 0.24
N VAL A 40 -3.31 -2.25 -0.56
CA VAL A 40 -4.36 -2.22 -1.58
C VAL A 40 -5.30 -3.40 -1.39
N ALA A 41 -6.58 -3.22 -1.73
CA ALA A 41 -7.57 -4.28 -1.66
C ALA A 41 -7.53 -5.15 -2.91
N LEU A 42 -7.94 -6.42 -2.76
CA LEU A 42 -8.04 -7.38 -3.86
C LEU A 42 -9.46 -7.94 -3.96
N ASP A 43 -9.98 -8.03 -5.18
CA ASP A 43 -11.13 -8.86 -5.53
C ASP A 43 -10.66 -10.00 -6.44
N GLY A 44 -10.54 -11.20 -5.88
CA GLY A 44 -9.88 -12.32 -6.55
C GLY A 44 -8.40 -12.02 -6.85
N VAL A 45 -8.08 -11.82 -8.13
CA VAL A 45 -6.72 -11.46 -8.59
C VAL A 45 -6.57 -9.97 -8.89
N ASP A 46 -7.67 -9.22 -8.90
CA ASP A 46 -7.72 -7.83 -9.33
C ASP A 46 -7.47 -6.89 -8.15
N VAL A 47 -6.62 -5.88 -8.35
CA VAL A 47 -6.55 -4.75 -7.41
C VAL A 47 -7.81 -3.89 -7.55
N VAL A 48 -8.40 -3.48 -6.43
CA VAL A 48 -9.63 -2.67 -6.39
C VAL A 48 -9.52 -1.54 -5.37
N GLY A 49 -10.29 -0.46 -5.60
CA GLY A 49 -10.39 0.66 -4.66
C GLY A 49 -9.14 1.55 -4.59
N SER A 50 -8.23 1.41 -5.56
CA SER A 50 -7.03 2.25 -5.68
C SER A 50 -6.80 2.67 -7.14
N LYS A 51 -5.85 3.57 -7.38
CA LYS A 51 -5.54 4.07 -8.73
C LYS A 51 -4.99 2.98 -9.67
N GLU A 52 -4.53 1.86 -9.12
CA GLU A 52 -4.04 0.68 -9.83
C GLU A 52 -5.15 -0.28 -10.26
N GLU A 53 -6.41 0.02 -9.93
CA GLU A 53 -7.57 -0.76 -10.33
C GLU A 53 -7.64 -0.94 -11.86
N GLY A 54 -7.92 -2.16 -12.31
CA GLY A 54 -7.91 -2.55 -13.73
C GLY A 54 -6.52 -2.58 -14.40
N SER A 55 -5.46 -2.21 -13.68
CA SER A 55 -4.09 -2.18 -14.18
C SER A 55 -3.17 -3.21 -13.50
N VAL A 56 -3.40 -3.56 -12.24
CA VAL A 56 -2.59 -4.54 -11.50
C VAL A 56 -3.40 -5.78 -11.15
N PHE A 57 -2.82 -6.94 -11.48
CA PHE A 57 -3.38 -8.25 -11.20
C PHE A 57 -2.34 -9.11 -10.47
N VAL A 58 -2.72 -9.79 -9.39
CA VAL A 58 -1.82 -10.60 -8.57
C VAL A 58 -2.34 -12.02 -8.39
N ALA A 59 -1.46 -13.00 -8.52
CA ALA A 59 -1.73 -14.40 -8.21
C ALA A 59 -0.62 -14.95 -7.32
N THR A 60 -0.93 -15.91 -6.45
CA THR A 60 -0.01 -16.40 -5.42
C THR A 60 0.09 -17.93 -5.41
N HIS A 61 1.27 -18.44 -5.09
CA HIS A 61 1.50 -19.83 -4.71
C HIS A 61 2.22 -19.85 -3.36
N ASN A 62 1.68 -20.59 -2.39
CA ASN A 62 2.22 -20.60 -1.03
C ASN A 62 3.45 -21.50 -0.86
N GLY A 63 3.99 -22.10 -1.93
CA GLY A 63 5.14 -23.01 -1.87
C GLY A 63 4.83 -24.45 -1.49
N SER A 64 3.57 -24.88 -1.54
CA SER A 64 3.19 -26.30 -1.33
C SER A 64 3.44 -27.22 -2.53
N GLY A 65 3.86 -26.67 -3.67
CA GLY A 65 4.14 -27.42 -4.89
C GLY A 65 4.98 -26.61 -5.86
N ASN A 66 4.63 -26.66 -7.14
CA ASN A 66 5.26 -25.86 -8.19
C ASN A 66 4.93 -24.37 -7.96
N GLY A 67 5.96 -23.53 -7.79
CA GLY A 67 5.81 -22.09 -7.59
C GLY A 67 5.93 -21.29 -8.89
N GLY A 68 6.16 -21.95 -10.03
CA GLY A 68 6.41 -21.34 -11.33
C GLY A 68 5.35 -21.64 -12.39
N ASP A 69 4.30 -22.39 -12.06
CA ASP A 69 3.27 -22.88 -13.00
C ASP A 69 2.05 -21.96 -13.14
N TYR A 70 2.24 -20.65 -13.01
CA TYR A 70 1.22 -19.68 -13.37
C TYR A 70 0.83 -19.82 -14.84
N SER A 71 -0.44 -20.15 -15.11
CA SER A 71 -0.99 -20.27 -16.47
C SER A 71 -0.67 -19.04 -17.32
N ALA A 72 -0.85 -17.85 -16.74
CA ALA A 72 -0.57 -16.60 -17.42
C ALA A 72 0.90 -16.44 -17.87
N LEU A 73 1.87 -17.03 -17.17
CA LEU A 73 3.26 -17.06 -17.61
C LEU A 73 3.49 -18.12 -18.69
N LEU A 74 3.02 -19.34 -18.46
CA LEU A 74 3.21 -20.48 -19.37
C LEU A 74 2.60 -20.22 -20.75
N ASP A 75 1.43 -19.58 -20.80
CA ASP A 75 0.73 -19.26 -22.04
C ASP A 75 1.41 -18.11 -22.80
N ASN A 76 1.98 -17.14 -22.07
CA ASN A 76 2.54 -15.94 -22.69
C ASN A 76 4.01 -16.08 -23.05
N PHE A 77 4.79 -16.87 -22.31
CA PHE A 77 6.22 -17.02 -22.52
C PHE A 77 6.67 -18.49 -22.66
N PRO A 78 5.99 -19.34 -23.46
CA PRO A 78 6.27 -20.78 -23.49
C PRO A 78 7.69 -21.15 -23.94
N THR A 79 8.40 -20.25 -24.62
CA THR A 79 9.78 -20.46 -25.06
C THR A 79 10.80 -20.14 -23.95
N VAL A 80 10.54 -19.10 -23.14
CA VAL A 80 11.46 -18.60 -22.10
C VAL A 80 11.12 -19.19 -20.73
N TRP A 81 9.82 -19.19 -20.38
CA TRP A 81 9.24 -19.70 -19.14
C TRP A 81 8.27 -20.84 -19.44
N ASN A 82 8.77 -22.07 -19.37
CA ASN A 82 7.96 -23.29 -19.58
C ASN A 82 7.89 -24.15 -18.33
N ALA A 83 7.19 -25.29 -18.42
CA ALA A 83 6.96 -26.21 -17.30
C ALA A 83 8.24 -26.75 -16.61
N SER A 84 9.43 -26.58 -17.20
CA SER A 84 10.70 -26.92 -16.55
C SER A 84 11.13 -25.89 -15.49
N ARG A 85 10.58 -24.67 -15.51
CA ARG A 85 10.93 -23.56 -14.60
C ARG A 85 10.00 -23.60 -13.38
N ARG A 86 10.14 -24.65 -12.56
CA ARG A 86 9.14 -25.01 -11.55
C ARG A 86 9.18 -24.15 -10.28
N LEU A 87 10.34 -23.66 -9.85
CA LEU A 87 10.45 -23.04 -8.52
C LEU A 87 9.79 -23.91 -7.43
N GLU A 88 10.02 -25.22 -7.50
CA GLU A 88 9.34 -26.19 -6.65
C GLU A 88 9.62 -25.90 -5.16
N GLY A 89 8.58 -25.96 -4.34
CA GLY A 89 8.70 -25.68 -2.91
C GLY A 89 9.00 -24.22 -2.57
N GLN A 90 8.89 -23.29 -3.52
CA GLN A 90 9.09 -21.86 -3.27
C GLN A 90 7.75 -21.14 -3.20
N ALA A 91 7.56 -20.30 -2.19
CA ALA A 91 6.40 -19.41 -2.16
C ALA A 91 6.65 -18.23 -3.11
N THR A 92 5.70 -17.98 -4.00
CA THR A 92 5.83 -17.00 -5.07
C THR A 92 4.56 -16.19 -5.24
N PHE A 93 4.70 -14.99 -5.81
CA PHE A 93 3.56 -14.28 -6.38
C PHE A 93 3.93 -13.74 -7.76
N LEU A 94 2.95 -13.82 -8.67
CA LEU A 94 3.02 -13.23 -9.99
C LEU A 94 2.21 -11.94 -9.99
N VAL A 95 2.86 -10.84 -10.37
CA VAL A 95 2.20 -9.58 -10.71
C VAL A 95 2.13 -9.45 -12.22
N ARG A 96 0.95 -9.10 -12.72
CA ARG A 96 0.75 -8.61 -14.08
C ARG A 96 0.36 -7.15 -13.96
N ALA A 97 1.20 -6.26 -14.48
CA ALA A 97 0.94 -4.82 -14.51
C ALA A 97 0.68 -4.40 -15.96
N LYS A 98 -0.59 -4.19 -16.29
CA LYS A 98 -1.03 -3.66 -17.57
C LYS A 98 -0.76 -2.16 -17.61
N ALA A 99 -0.01 -1.72 -18.61
CA ALA A 99 0.18 -0.31 -18.87
C ALA A 99 -1.19 0.33 -19.19
N PRO A 100 -1.62 1.35 -18.42
CA PRO A 100 -2.76 2.17 -18.80
C PRO A 100 -2.39 3.02 -20.03
N TRP A 101 -3.33 3.83 -20.49
CA TRP A 101 -3.06 4.81 -21.54
C TRP A 101 -1.93 5.77 -21.14
N GLN A 102 -1.21 6.29 -22.14
CA GLN A 102 0.02 7.05 -21.94
C GLN A 102 -0.17 8.26 -20.99
N ASP A 103 -1.34 8.89 -21.02
CA ASP A 103 -1.72 10.03 -20.17
C ASP A 103 -2.04 9.65 -18.72
N GLU A 104 -2.31 8.38 -18.46
CA GLU A 104 -2.57 7.82 -17.13
C GLU A 104 -1.36 7.07 -16.56
N PHE A 105 -0.36 6.73 -17.38
CA PHE A 105 0.78 5.92 -16.95
C PHE A 105 1.50 6.50 -15.73
N SER A 106 1.90 7.77 -15.77
CA SER A 106 2.59 8.43 -14.65
C SER A 106 1.72 8.59 -13.41
N LYS A 107 0.39 8.46 -13.54
CA LYS A 107 -0.56 8.56 -12.43
C LYS A 107 -0.70 7.21 -11.71
N VAL A 108 -0.92 6.15 -12.49
CA VAL A 108 -1.07 4.77 -12.00
C VAL A 108 0.27 4.21 -11.53
N PHE A 109 1.34 4.40 -12.32
CA PHE A 109 2.70 3.95 -12.02
C PHE A 109 3.70 5.12 -12.01
N PRO A 110 3.69 5.99 -10.98
CA PRO A 110 4.61 7.13 -10.90
C PRO A 110 6.09 6.73 -10.93
N LYS A 111 6.41 5.53 -10.41
CA LYS A 111 7.76 4.96 -10.41
C LYS A 111 8.06 4.11 -11.65
N GLY A 112 7.11 3.98 -12.59
CA GLY A 112 7.24 3.13 -13.76
C GLY A 112 7.66 1.70 -13.40
N TYR A 113 8.73 1.22 -14.03
CA TYR A 113 9.26 -0.13 -13.78
C TYR A 113 9.86 -0.33 -12.36
N ASN A 114 10.04 0.75 -11.59
CA ASN A 114 10.51 0.71 -10.20
C ASN A 114 9.38 0.64 -9.17
N THR A 115 8.12 0.53 -9.58
CA THR A 115 6.99 0.25 -8.67
C THR A 115 7.27 -1.03 -7.87
N THR A 116 7.19 -0.94 -6.54
CA THR A 116 7.45 -2.08 -5.67
C THR A 116 6.17 -2.83 -5.33
N PHE A 117 6.20 -4.15 -5.45
CA PHE A 117 5.10 -5.04 -5.08
C PHE A 117 5.55 -5.89 -3.89
N GLN A 118 4.77 -5.88 -2.82
CA GLN A 118 5.15 -6.49 -1.55
C GLN A 118 3.95 -7.18 -0.92
N TRP A 119 4.22 -8.16 -0.06
CA TRP A 119 3.20 -8.84 0.73
C TRP A 119 3.54 -8.81 2.21
N VAL A 120 2.53 -8.62 3.06
CA VAL A 120 2.56 -9.12 4.43
C VAL A 120 2.20 -10.60 4.39
N ILE A 121 3.03 -11.44 5.01
CA ILE A 121 2.86 -12.90 4.99
C ILE A 121 2.82 -13.46 6.41
N ARG A 122 2.10 -14.56 6.58
CA ARG A 122 2.36 -15.51 7.68
C ARG A 122 3.35 -16.54 7.17
N GLY A 123 4.51 -16.60 7.83
CA GLY A 123 5.61 -17.50 7.49
C GLY A 123 5.28 -18.99 7.64
N GLN A 124 6.30 -19.80 7.85
CA GLN A 124 6.14 -21.26 7.93
C GLN A 124 5.25 -21.69 9.09
N ALA A 125 4.63 -22.87 8.95
CA ALA A 125 3.94 -23.54 10.03
C ALA A 125 4.95 -24.22 10.96
N ILE A 126 4.76 -24.08 12.27
CA ILE A 126 5.69 -24.52 13.31
C ILE A 126 4.98 -25.52 14.21
N TYR A 127 5.68 -26.58 14.59
CA TYR A 127 5.19 -27.59 15.53
C TYR A 127 5.11 -27.02 16.95
N ASP A 128 3.95 -27.13 17.59
CA ASP A 128 3.76 -26.80 19.00
C ASP A 128 3.63 -28.10 19.81
N PRO A 129 4.63 -28.48 20.65
CA PRO A 129 4.60 -29.71 21.42
C PRO A 129 3.45 -29.77 22.43
N ARG A 130 2.94 -28.61 22.88
CA ARG A 130 1.84 -28.53 23.86
C ARG A 130 0.49 -28.89 23.23
N ALA A 131 0.33 -28.58 21.95
CA ALA A 131 -0.89 -28.81 21.19
C ALA A 131 -0.80 -30.07 20.30
N GLY A 132 0.41 -30.60 20.07
CA GLY A 132 0.64 -31.74 19.20
C GLY A 132 0.30 -31.46 17.73
N ASN A 133 0.35 -30.20 17.29
CA ASN A 133 0.01 -29.81 15.93
C ASN A 133 1.01 -28.82 15.31
N THR A 134 0.98 -28.74 13.98
CA THR A 134 1.82 -27.81 13.19
C THR A 134 0.92 -26.78 12.52
N ALA A 135 1.12 -25.51 12.85
CA ALA A 135 0.37 -24.39 12.28
C ALA A 135 1.20 -23.10 12.40
N TYR A 136 0.78 -21.99 11.81
CA TYR A 136 1.48 -20.72 11.98
C TYR A 136 1.60 -20.35 13.46
N ARG A 137 2.82 -20.04 13.89
CA ARG A 137 3.14 -19.54 15.24
C ARG A 137 4.24 -18.50 15.11
N ASP A 138 4.17 -17.51 15.98
CA ASP A 138 5.19 -16.47 16.16
C ASP A 138 5.71 -16.44 17.61
N ASN A 139 5.34 -17.44 18.41
CA ASN A 139 5.86 -17.64 19.77
C ASN A 139 7.38 -17.86 19.72
N ALA A 140 8.13 -17.02 20.43
CA ALA A 140 9.59 -16.99 20.32
C ALA A 140 10.26 -18.35 20.59
N ALA A 141 9.82 -19.07 21.63
CA ALA A 141 10.38 -20.39 21.96
C ALA A 141 10.12 -21.43 20.87
N LEU A 142 8.92 -21.41 20.26
CA LEU A 142 8.60 -22.31 19.16
C LEU A 142 9.36 -21.96 17.89
N VAL A 143 9.55 -20.67 17.61
CA VAL A 143 10.35 -20.19 16.47
C VAL A 143 11.81 -20.61 16.62
N GLU A 144 12.40 -20.48 17.80
CA GLU A 144 13.77 -20.93 18.06
C GLU A 144 13.90 -22.45 17.97
N ALA A 145 12.98 -23.23 18.55
CA ALA A 145 12.97 -24.70 18.42
C ALA A 145 12.80 -25.16 16.96
N HIS A 146 11.97 -24.45 16.19
CA HIS A 146 11.83 -24.68 14.75
C HIS A 146 13.16 -24.44 14.05
N TYR A 147 13.82 -23.31 14.29
CA TYR A 147 15.12 -23.02 13.68
C TYR A 147 16.20 -24.04 14.04
N LEU A 148 16.23 -24.50 15.30
CA LEU A 148 17.18 -25.53 15.76
C LEU A 148 17.03 -26.84 15.00
N THR A 149 15.81 -27.23 14.63
CA THR A 149 15.50 -28.51 13.97
C THR A 149 15.30 -28.41 12.46
N HIS A 150 15.15 -27.20 11.92
CA HIS A 150 14.87 -26.98 10.50
C HIS A 150 16.04 -27.45 9.62
N ALA A 151 15.71 -28.06 8.47
CA ALA A 151 16.70 -28.59 7.52
C ALA A 151 17.65 -27.52 6.95
N ASP A 152 17.16 -26.28 6.88
CA ASP A 152 17.91 -25.08 6.47
C ASP A 152 18.26 -24.15 7.65
N GLY A 153 18.10 -24.63 8.88
CA GLY A 153 18.48 -23.92 10.10
C GLY A 153 19.71 -24.54 10.74
N PHE A 154 19.65 -24.85 12.03
CA PHE A 154 20.75 -25.47 12.78
C PHE A 154 20.85 -27.00 12.59
N LYS A 155 19.78 -27.64 12.08
CA LYS A 155 19.76 -29.06 11.64
C LYS A 155 19.97 -30.08 12.76
N LEU A 156 19.58 -29.76 14.00
CA LEU A 156 19.53 -30.74 15.07
C LEU A 156 18.43 -31.79 14.84
N SER A 157 18.65 -32.99 15.34
CA SER A 157 17.61 -34.02 15.35
C SER A 157 16.48 -33.59 16.29
N VAL A 158 15.23 -33.89 15.93
CA VAL A 158 14.07 -33.68 16.82
C VAL A 158 14.21 -34.43 18.15
N ASP A 159 14.97 -35.54 18.17
CA ASP A 159 15.24 -36.34 19.38
C ASP A 159 16.29 -35.69 20.30
N SER A 160 17.10 -34.78 19.78
CA SER A 160 18.06 -34.01 20.58
C SER A 160 17.44 -32.80 21.27
N ILE A 161 16.15 -32.54 21.06
CA ILE A 161 15.44 -31.42 21.70
C ILE A 161 14.70 -31.91 22.94
N ASP A 162 14.79 -31.14 24.02
CA ASP A 162 13.93 -31.31 25.18
C ASP A 162 12.61 -30.54 24.99
N TRP A 163 11.58 -31.25 24.53
CA TRP A 163 10.28 -30.67 24.21
C TRP A 163 9.49 -30.20 25.44
N ASP A 164 9.81 -30.70 26.65
CA ASP A 164 9.22 -30.21 27.90
C ASP A 164 9.79 -28.83 28.26
N SER A 165 11.09 -28.64 28.07
CA SER A 165 11.77 -27.35 28.20
C SER A 165 11.25 -26.34 27.18
N VAL A 166 11.05 -26.76 25.92
CA VAL A 166 10.44 -25.92 24.88
C VAL A 166 8.99 -25.56 25.26
N SER A 167 8.20 -26.52 25.72
CA SER A 167 6.81 -26.31 26.14
C SER A 167 6.70 -25.30 27.28
N ALA A 168 7.55 -25.42 28.30
CA ALA A 168 7.59 -24.49 29.42
C ALA A 168 7.99 -23.08 28.96
N MET A 169 9.00 -22.95 28.09
CA MET A 169 9.40 -21.64 27.57
C MET A 169 8.36 -21.03 26.62
N ALA A 170 7.65 -21.85 25.86
CA ALA A 170 6.53 -21.41 25.04
C ALA A 170 5.39 -20.86 25.91
N ALA A 171 5.10 -21.48 27.06
CA ALA A 171 4.14 -20.95 28.03
C ALA A 171 4.60 -19.58 28.59
N VAL A 172 5.89 -19.42 28.89
CA VAL A 172 6.45 -18.12 29.30
C VAL A 172 6.34 -17.06 28.20
N SER A 173 6.55 -17.45 26.95
CA SER A 173 6.43 -16.58 25.78
C SER A 173 4.98 -16.13 25.52
N ASP A 174 3.99 -16.92 25.96
CA ASP A 174 2.56 -16.62 25.83
C ASP A 174 1.97 -15.87 27.04
N LEU A 175 2.76 -15.58 28.09
CA LEU A 175 2.26 -14.83 29.24
C LEU A 175 1.67 -13.47 28.81
N PRO A 176 0.48 -13.08 29.30
CA PRO A 176 -0.14 -11.82 28.93
C PRO A 176 0.63 -10.64 29.55
N VAL A 177 0.95 -9.64 28.72
CA VAL A 177 1.59 -8.39 29.14
C VAL A 177 0.71 -7.21 28.73
N GLU A 178 0.28 -6.44 29.72
CA GLU A 178 -0.44 -5.19 29.50
C GLU A 178 0.43 -4.15 28.77
N GLN A 179 -0.16 -3.51 27.78
CA GLN A 179 0.46 -2.49 26.94
C GLN A 179 -0.02 -1.10 27.36
N LEU A 180 0.73 -0.05 27.03
CA LEU A 180 0.36 1.34 27.27
C LEU A 180 -1.00 1.70 26.66
N SER A 181 -1.34 1.09 25.51
CA SER A 181 -2.62 1.26 24.83
C SER A 181 -3.84 0.68 25.57
N GLY A 182 -3.64 -0.04 26.69
CA GLY A 182 -4.69 -0.73 27.44
C GLY A 182 -5.00 -2.16 26.93
N ASN A 183 -4.44 -2.54 25.78
CA ASN A 183 -4.54 -3.91 25.26
C ASN A 183 -3.51 -4.85 25.93
N VAL A 184 -3.70 -6.16 25.73
CA VAL A 184 -2.74 -7.19 26.16
C VAL A 184 -2.04 -7.77 24.94
N ALA A 185 -0.73 -7.98 25.05
CA ALA A 185 0.05 -8.72 24.06
C ALA A 185 0.84 -9.87 24.74
N PRO A 186 1.19 -10.94 24.00
CA PRO A 186 2.06 -11.99 24.52
C PRO A 186 3.44 -11.49 24.92
N ASN A 187 4.08 -12.20 25.84
CA ASN A 187 5.36 -11.83 26.43
C ASN A 187 6.51 -11.80 25.42
N PHE A 188 6.69 -12.87 24.63
CA PHE A 188 7.76 -12.98 23.63
C PHE A 188 7.23 -13.48 22.29
N ARG A 189 7.47 -12.68 21.25
CA ARG A 189 7.23 -12.98 19.84
C ARG A 189 8.48 -12.75 19.01
N LEU A 190 8.68 -13.57 17.98
CA LEU A 190 9.78 -13.42 17.02
C LEU A 190 9.21 -13.37 15.60
N TRP A 191 9.41 -12.23 14.94
CA TRP A 191 9.06 -12.02 13.54
C TRP A 191 10.33 -11.71 12.76
N GLY A 192 10.61 -12.46 11.71
CA GLY A 192 11.78 -12.20 10.91
C GLY A 192 12.01 -13.28 9.87
N TYR A 193 13.20 -13.23 9.28
CA TYR A 193 13.71 -14.22 8.35
C TYR A 193 15.19 -14.45 8.65
N TRP A 194 15.70 -15.53 8.07
CA TRP A 194 17.13 -15.76 7.92
C TRP A 194 17.41 -16.11 6.47
N THR A 195 18.60 -15.81 5.99
CA THR A 195 19.07 -16.22 4.68
C THR A 195 20.04 -17.40 4.81
N LEU A 196 20.20 -18.16 3.72
CA LEU A 196 20.98 -19.41 3.73
C LEU A 196 22.50 -19.18 3.79
N ASP A 197 22.94 -17.94 3.66
CA ASP A 197 24.33 -17.49 3.75
C ASP A 197 24.71 -16.93 5.12
N GLU A 198 23.75 -16.81 6.06
CA GLU A 198 24.03 -16.41 7.44
C GLU A 198 24.61 -17.58 8.27
N GLU A 199 25.55 -17.26 9.16
CA GLU A 199 26.04 -18.25 10.13
C GLU A 199 24.93 -18.60 11.13
N PRO A 200 24.66 -19.90 11.42
CA PRO A 200 23.55 -20.27 12.28
C PRO A 200 23.59 -19.67 13.70
N ASN A 201 24.80 -19.49 14.25
CA ASN A 201 24.98 -18.85 15.55
C ASN A 201 24.59 -17.36 15.52
N GLN A 202 24.81 -16.66 14.40
CA GLN A 202 24.42 -15.25 14.27
C GLN A 202 22.89 -15.10 14.23
N VAL A 203 22.20 -16.05 13.58
CA VAL A 203 20.73 -16.10 13.59
C VAL A 203 20.20 -16.33 15.00
N LEU A 204 20.76 -17.31 15.73
CA LEU A 204 20.40 -17.56 17.13
C LEU A 204 20.69 -16.37 18.03
N ALA A 205 21.83 -15.68 17.87
CA ALA A 205 22.16 -14.47 18.64
C ALA A 205 21.18 -13.33 18.37
N ARG A 206 20.70 -13.18 17.12
CA ARG A 206 19.67 -12.20 16.75
C ARG A 206 18.31 -12.56 17.34
N MET A 207 17.96 -13.85 17.37
CA MET A 207 16.77 -14.35 18.06
C MET A 207 16.86 -14.07 19.56
N GLU A 208 17.97 -14.41 20.23
CA GLU A 208 18.21 -14.14 21.66
C GLU A 208 18.12 -12.66 21.97
N THR A 209 18.72 -11.79 21.15
CA THR A 209 18.64 -10.34 21.34
C THR A 209 17.18 -9.86 21.26
N SER A 210 16.35 -10.49 20.43
CA SER A 210 14.96 -10.09 20.19
C SER A 210 13.93 -10.79 21.08
N SER A 211 14.28 -11.89 21.75
CA SER A 211 13.38 -12.68 22.61
C SER A 211 13.85 -12.74 24.08
N GLY A 212 15.15 -12.68 24.31
CA GLY A 212 15.79 -13.01 25.60
C GLY A 212 15.77 -14.50 25.93
N ILE A 213 15.66 -15.36 24.91
CA ILE A 213 15.68 -16.82 25.00
C ILE A 213 16.91 -17.34 24.24
N ARG A 214 17.58 -18.35 24.79
CA ARG A 214 18.69 -19.02 24.13
C ARG A 214 18.64 -20.54 24.34
N PRO A 215 19.23 -21.33 23.42
CA PRO A 215 19.46 -22.74 23.65
C PRO A 215 20.49 -22.99 24.76
N TYR A 216 20.33 -24.09 25.48
CA TYR A 216 21.32 -24.58 26.45
C TYR A 216 21.33 -26.10 26.53
N GLU A 217 22.46 -26.67 26.92
CA GLU A 217 22.61 -28.11 27.12
C GLU A 217 22.05 -28.54 28.49
N MET A 218 21.20 -29.56 28.49
CA MET A 218 20.56 -30.11 29.67
C MET A 218 21.34 -31.30 30.24
N GLN A 219 20.93 -31.79 31.41
CA GLN A 219 21.64 -32.85 32.13
C GLN A 219 21.76 -34.16 31.33
N ASP A 220 20.80 -34.44 30.45
CA ASP A 220 20.75 -35.63 29.60
C ASP A 220 21.41 -35.43 28.22
N GLY A 221 22.05 -34.28 27.99
CA GLY A 221 22.70 -33.93 26.72
C GLY A 221 21.73 -33.45 25.63
N ARG A 222 20.43 -33.35 25.91
CA ARG A 222 19.47 -32.70 24.99
C ARG A 222 19.55 -31.19 25.11
N ILE A 223 19.06 -30.50 24.08
CA ILE A 223 19.01 -29.05 24.01
C ILE A 223 17.66 -28.56 24.48
N GLY A 224 17.66 -27.76 25.54
CA GLY A 224 16.50 -27.03 26.03
C GLY A 224 16.58 -25.54 25.67
N LEU A 225 15.60 -24.77 26.15
CA LEU A 225 15.57 -23.31 26.03
C LEU A 225 15.56 -22.67 27.42
N ILE A 226 16.39 -21.63 27.60
CA ILE A 226 16.50 -20.86 28.83
C ILE A 226 16.30 -19.37 28.57
N GLY A 227 15.69 -18.66 29.51
CA GLY A 227 15.28 -17.27 29.33
C GLY A 227 14.18 -16.87 30.31
N GLY A 228 13.48 -15.78 30.00
CA GLY A 228 12.30 -15.35 30.78
C GLY A 228 12.63 -14.75 32.15
N PRO A 229 11.82 -15.02 33.20
CA PRO A 229 12.02 -14.45 34.53
C PRO A 229 13.18 -15.11 35.28
N PHE A 230 13.73 -14.44 36.30
CA PHE A 230 14.67 -15.05 37.23
C PHE A 230 14.03 -16.22 37.98
N GLY A 231 14.65 -17.40 37.88
CA GLY A 231 14.08 -18.63 38.43
C GLY A 231 14.15 -18.74 39.94
N GLN A 232 13.48 -19.76 40.48
CA GLN A 232 13.68 -20.18 41.86
C GLN A 232 15.11 -20.71 42.03
N PRO A 233 15.85 -20.33 43.10
CA PRO A 233 17.18 -20.84 43.35
C PRO A 233 17.25 -22.37 43.33
N ALA A 234 18.15 -22.91 42.50
CA ALA A 234 18.38 -24.34 42.33
C ALA A 234 19.13 -24.95 43.53
N CYS A 235 20.09 -24.22 44.08
CA CYS A 235 20.85 -24.63 45.25
C CYS A 235 21.33 -23.41 46.06
N THR A 236 21.87 -23.69 47.24
CA THR A 236 22.61 -22.73 48.04
C THR A 236 24.07 -23.16 48.11
N LEU A 237 24.99 -22.26 47.76
CA LEU A 237 26.44 -22.45 47.95
C LEU A 237 26.91 -21.59 49.11
N THR A 238 27.67 -22.19 50.00
CA THR A 238 28.23 -21.55 51.20
C THR A 238 29.74 -21.40 51.11
N ALA A 239 30.35 -20.69 52.06
CA ALA A 239 31.82 -20.59 52.13
C ALA A 239 32.54 -21.96 52.21
N LYS A 240 31.87 -23.02 52.68
CA LYS A 240 32.46 -24.38 52.75
C LYS A 240 32.56 -25.06 51.38
N ASP A 241 31.77 -24.60 50.41
CA ASP A 241 31.70 -25.18 49.07
C ASP A 241 32.70 -24.51 48.11
N ILE A 242 33.25 -23.36 48.50
CA ILE A 242 34.03 -22.45 47.66
C ILE A 242 35.49 -22.43 48.09
N SER A 243 36.39 -22.76 47.18
CA SER A 243 37.84 -22.70 47.39
C SER A 243 38.45 -21.37 46.98
N GLU A 244 37.89 -20.71 45.97
CA GLU A 244 38.34 -19.40 45.50
C GLU A 244 37.14 -18.56 45.07
N ILE A 245 37.18 -17.26 45.35
CA ILE A 245 36.14 -16.31 44.95
C ILE A 245 36.75 -14.99 44.48
N ARG A 246 36.44 -14.61 43.25
CA ARG A 246 36.82 -13.34 42.63
C ARG A 246 35.56 -12.54 42.37
N THR A 247 35.60 -11.27 42.74
CA THR A 247 34.49 -10.33 42.48
C THR A 247 35.00 -9.29 41.50
N SER A 248 34.26 -9.07 40.42
CA SER A 248 34.47 -7.90 39.56
C SER A 248 33.53 -6.80 39.99
N GLU A 249 33.88 -5.56 39.65
CA GLU A 249 32.99 -4.43 39.83
C GLU A 249 31.74 -4.57 38.93
N ALA A 250 30.64 -3.97 39.36
CA ALA A 250 29.36 -4.03 38.64
C ALA A 250 29.39 -3.27 37.31
N ILE A 251 30.14 -2.17 37.28
CA ILE A 251 30.24 -1.28 36.13
C ILE A 251 31.73 -1.11 35.86
N SER A 252 32.17 -1.54 34.69
CA SER A 252 33.52 -1.27 34.21
C SER A 252 33.56 0.15 33.66
N GLU A 253 34.55 0.97 34.03
CA GLU A 253 34.76 2.31 33.45
C GLU A 253 34.89 2.29 31.91
N ARG A 254 35.24 1.12 31.34
CA ARG A 254 35.45 0.94 29.90
C ARG A 254 34.21 0.46 29.14
N GLU A 255 33.31 -0.26 29.79
CA GLU A 255 32.19 -0.97 29.14
C GLU A 255 30.81 -0.55 29.66
N GLY A 256 30.75 0.19 30.76
CA GLY A 256 29.50 0.66 31.34
C GLY A 256 28.82 1.69 30.46
N TYR A 257 27.51 1.56 30.29
CA TYR A 257 26.65 2.53 29.61
C TYR A 257 25.43 2.86 30.46
N ASN A 258 24.86 4.06 30.27
CA ASN A 258 23.72 4.55 31.05
C ASN A 258 22.51 4.93 30.17
N VAL A 259 22.67 4.93 28.84
CA VAL A 259 21.59 5.08 27.87
C VAL A 259 21.64 3.94 26.86
N LEU A 260 20.51 3.26 26.68
CA LEU A 260 20.33 2.21 25.69
C LEU A 260 19.31 2.69 24.65
N ARG A 261 19.75 2.89 23.41
CA ARG A 261 18.87 3.18 22.26
C ARG A 261 18.21 1.88 21.82
N VAL A 262 16.89 1.86 21.83
CA VAL A 262 16.11 0.63 21.66
C VAL A 262 15.51 0.62 20.26
N PHE A 263 15.87 -0.36 19.44
CA PHE A 263 15.29 -0.55 18.12
C PHE A 263 14.46 -1.83 18.07
N TYR A 264 13.34 -1.79 17.35
CA TYR A 264 12.42 -2.92 17.19
C TYR A 264 11.77 -2.92 15.82
N LEU A 265 11.20 -4.05 15.40
CA LEU A 265 10.46 -4.15 14.14
C LEU A 265 9.06 -3.56 14.32
N SER A 266 8.74 -2.47 13.62
CA SER A 266 7.48 -1.76 13.81
C SER A 266 6.47 -2.00 12.68
N PRO A 267 5.33 -2.67 12.94
CA PRO A 267 4.28 -2.84 11.94
C PRO A 267 3.65 -1.50 11.50
N THR A 268 3.59 -0.51 12.39
CA THR A 268 3.04 0.82 12.09
C THR A 268 3.98 1.66 11.23
N GLN A 269 5.28 1.40 11.31
CA GLN A 269 6.31 2.01 10.43
C GLN A 269 6.64 1.07 9.26
N LYS A 270 5.61 0.50 8.63
CA LYS A 270 5.72 -0.32 7.41
C LYS A 270 6.68 -1.52 7.54
N TYR A 271 6.75 -2.13 8.73
CA TYR A 271 7.64 -3.26 9.04
C TYR A 271 9.14 -2.93 8.91
N GLU A 272 9.53 -1.70 9.23
CA GLU A 272 10.93 -1.29 9.34
C GLU A 272 11.43 -1.35 10.78
N VAL A 273 12.76 -1.44 10.94
CA VAL A 273 13.42 -1.33 12.24
C VAL A 273 13.38 0.13 12.68
N PHE A 274 12.69 0.41 13.77
CA PHE A 274 12.41 1.76 14.23
C PHE A 274 12.85 1.95 15.69
N GLU A 275 13.24 3.17 16.04
CA GLU A 275 13.68 3.52 17.39
C GLU A 275 12.46 3.73 18.32
N ALA A 276 12.42 2.97 19.42
CA ALA A 276 11.53 3.25 20.54
C ALA A 276 12.19 4.26 21.49
N LYS A 277 11.44 4.74 22.50
CA LYS A 277 12.04 5.53 23.58
C LYS A 277 13.29 4.82 24.12
N ALA A 278 14.36 5.55 24.37
CA ALA A 278 15.59 5.00 24.94
C ALA A 278 15.38 4.60 26.42
N TRP A 279 16.08 3.56 26.86
CA TRP A 279 16.15 3.18 28.28
C TRP A 279 17.28 3.95 28.94
N ARG A 280 17.02 4.66 30.04
CA ARG A 280 17.98 5.59 30.67
C ARG A 280 18.09 5.32 32.15
N ASP A 281 19.31 5.25 32.66
CA ASP A 281 19.59 5.36 34.09
C ASP A 281 19.85 6.83 34.41
N GLU A 282 18.79 7.55 34.80
CA GLU A 282 18.86 8.99 35.09
C GLU A 282 19.84 9.30 36.23
N SER A 283 20.04 8.37 37.17
CA SER A 283 20.93 8.58 38.32
C SER A 283 22.40 8.63 37.91
N ARG A 284 22.80 7.71 37.02
CA ARG A 284 24.14 7.69 36.44
C ARG A 284 24.35 8.79 35.41
N LEU A 285 23.31 9.11 34.63
CA LEU A 285 23.38 10.17 33.62
C LEU A 285 23.74 11.54 34.23
N VAL A 286 23.24 11.84 35.43
CA VAL A 286 23.58 13.07 36.17
C VAL A 286 25.05 13.11 36.61
N GLN A 287 25.64 11.95 36.93
CA GLN A 287 26.99 11.85 37.49
C GLN A 287 28.08 11.72 36.41
N GLU A 288 27.81 10.92 35.38
CA GLU A 288 28.78 10.47 34.38
C GLU A 288 28.63 11.19 33.03
N GLY A 289 27.51 11.88 32.80
CA GLY A 289 27.10 12.32 31.47
C GLY A 289 26.51 11.18 30.63
N GLU A 290 26.15 11.45 29.38
CA GLU A 290 25.49 10.46 28.52
C GLU A 290 26.50 9.48 27.90
N ILE A 291 26.34 8.18 28.18
CA ILE A 291 27.11 7.09 27.60
C ILE A 291 26.13 6.12 26.93
N VAL A 292 26.16 6.11 25.59
CA VAL A 292 25.14 5.45 24.76
C VAL A 292 25.62 4.11 24.24
N GLN A 293 24.74 3.12 24.32
CA GLN A 293 24.85 1.84 23.63
C GLN A 293 23.59 1.59 22.80
N GLU A 294 23.71 0.83 21.70
CA GLU A 294 22.56 0.43 20.89
C GLU A 294 22.10 -0.99 21.23
N PHE A 295 20.79 -1.18 21.24
CA PHE A 295 20.12 -2.47 21.39
C PHE A 295 19.13 -2.66 20.24
N ARG A 296 19.45 -3.60 19.34
CA ARG A 296 18.68 -3.85 18.11
C ARG A 296 17.91 -5.16 18.20
N ALA A 297 16.68 -5.09 18.70
CA ALA A 297 15.74 -6.21 18.73
C ALA A 297 14.96 -6.32 17.41
N GLU A 298 15.69 -6.56 16.31
CA GLU A 298 15.16 -6.48 14.94
C GLU A 298 14.11 -7.53 14.60
N MET A 299 13.99 -8.58 15.41
CA MET A 299 12.94 -9.59 15.28
C MET A 299 11.81 -9.43 16.31
N SER A 300 11.82 -8.36 17.12
CA SER A 300 10.77 -8.08 18.10
C SER A 300 9.68 -7.20 17.46
N PRO A 301 8.46 -7.70 17.24
CA PRO A 301 7.39 -6.97 16.56
C PRO A 301 6.62 -5.99 17.45
N ASN A 302 6.93 -5.98 18.75
CA ASN A 302 6.21 -5.23 19.76
C ASN A 302 7.17 -4.31 20.54
N ARG A 303 6.77 -3.05 20.69
CA ARG A 303 7.54 -2.01 21.39
C ARG A 303 7.73 -2.32 22.87
N SER A 304 6.68 -2.75 23.58
CA SER A 304 6.74 -3.15 24.99
C SER A 304 7.71 -4.31 25.21
N GLN A 305 7.71 -5.32 24.33
CA GLN A 305 8.69 -6.40 24.36
C GLN A 305 10.13 -5.88 24.25
N ALA A 306 10.43 -5.04 23.25
CA ALA A 306 11.75 -4.48 23.07
C ALA A 306 12.21 -3.62 24.27
N ARG A 307 11.31 -2.81 24.84
CA ARG A 307 11.59 -1.99 26.04
C ARG A 307 11.84 -2.83 27.30
N ARG A 308 11.09 -3.92 27.49
CA ARG A 308 11.31 -4.87 28.60
C ARG A 308 12.62 -5.63 28.46
N LEU A 309 13.00 -5.98 27.22
CA LEU A 309 14.32 -6.56 26.95
C LEU A 309 15.43 -5.56 27.22
N ALA A 310 15.29 -4.31 26.78
CA ALA A 310 16.25 -3.24 27.04
C ALA A 310 16.44 -2.97 28.55
N LYS A 311 15.36 -2.93 29.33
CA LYS A 311 15.41 -2.83 30.80
C LYS A 311 16.24 -3.96 31.43
N ARG A 312 15.96 -5.21 31.02
CA ARG A 312 16.69 -6.39 31.50
C ARG A 312 18.16 -6.35 31.08
N ARG A 313 18.45 -5.99 29.83
CA ARG A 313 19.81 -5.89 29.30
C ARG A 313 20.64 -4.84 30.04
N MET A 314 20.07 -3.66 30.27
CA MET A 314 20.71 -2.58 31.06
C MET A 314 21.11 -3.07 32.45
N HIS A 315 20.27 -3.86 33.12
CA HIS A 315 20.63 -4.48 34.39
C HIS A 315 21.70 -5.56 34.23
N ASP A 316 21.52 -6.47 33.27
CA ASP A 316 22.39 -7.64 33.12
C ASP A 316 23.82 -7.29 32.72
N ASP A 317 24.02 -6.20 31.97
CA ASP A 317 25.33 -5.71 31.55
C ASP A 317 26.03 -4.87 32.62
N ASN A 318 25.28 -4.16 33.48
CA ASN A 318 25.80 -3.27 34.54
C ASN A 318 25.76 -3.87 35.96
N ARG A 319 25.42 -5.16 36.12
CA ARG A 319 25.35 -5.81 37.44
C ARG A 319 26.70 -6.37 37.88
N GLN A 320 26.87 -6.49 39.20
CA GLN A 320 28.03 -7.15 39.79
C GLN A 320 28.14 -8.60 39.34
N LYS A 321 29.36 -9.01 38.95
CA LYS A 321 29.69 -10.40 38.65
C LYS A 321 30.65 -10.98 39.70
N VAL A 322 30.50 -12.28 39.93
CA VAL A 322 31.28 -13.05 40.88
C VAL A 322 31.69 -14.34 40.22
N GLU A 323 32.98 -14.62 40.18
CA GLU A 323 33.52 -15.90 39.76
C GLU A 323 33.87 -16.72 41.01
N ILE A 324 33.36 -17.94 41.09
CA ILE A 324 33.69 -18.87 42.17
C ILE A 324 34.30 -20.15 41.61
N ILE A 325 35.28 -20.68 42.34
CA ILE A 325 35.79 -22.04 42.14
C ILE A 325 35.32 -22.87 43.33
N THR A 326 34.67 -23.98 43.02
CA THR A 326 34.09 -24.91 43.99
C THR A 326 34.64 -26.31 43.76
N ASN A 327 34.43 -27.19 44.74
CA ASN A 327 34.62 -28.63 44.54
C ASN A 327 33.43 -29.24 43.76
N LEU A 328 33.26 -30.56 43.80
CA LEU A 328 32.15 -31.28 43.16
C LEU A 328 30.74 -30.79 43.58
N VAL A 329 30.59 -30.10 44.72
CA VAL A 329 29.30 -29.51 45.12
C VAL A 329 28.80 -28.49 44.09
N GLY A 330 29.72 -27.83 43.36
CA GLY A 330 29.39 -26.92 42.27
C GLY A 330 28.55 -27.55 41.16
N LEU A 331 28.54 -28.88 41.00
CA LEU A 331 27.68 -29.56 40.03
C LEU A 331 26.18 -29.36 40.31
N LYS A 332 25.80 -29.08 41.57
CA LYS A 332 24.40 -28.73 41.93
C LYS A 332 23.94 -27.42 41.30
N ALA A 333 24.88 -26.56 40.95
CA ALA A 333 24.63 -25.26 40.32
C ALA A 333 24.76 -25.32 38.80
N ARG A 334 24.80 -26.50 38.17
CA ARG A 334 24.98 -26.60 36.71
C ARG A 334 23.70 -26.38 35.90
N TRP A 335 22.53 -26.74 36.44
CA TRP A 335 21.25 -26.65 35.72
C TRP A 335 20.18 -25.91 36.53
N PRO A 336 19.23 -25.24 35.84
CA PRO A 336 18.11 -24.59 36.50
C PRO A 336 17.20 -25.60 37.19
N ARG A 337 16.52 -25.15 38.26
CA ARG A 337 15.61 -26.01 39.04
C ARG A 337 14.40 -26.51 38.25
N TYR A 338 13.88 -25.67 37.38
CA TYR A 338 12.71 -25.90 36.52
C TYR A 338 12.95 -25.27 35.16
N HIS A 339 12.21 -25.71 34.15
CA HIS A 339 12.20 -25.11 32.82
C HIS A 339 11.46 -23.76 32.80
N GLY A 340 11.63 -22.98 31.73
CA GLY A 340 10.90 -21.73 31.54
C GLY A 340 11.38 -20.56 32.40
N GLN A 341 12.60 -20.62 32.94
CA GLN A 341 13.15 -19.58 33.81
C GLN A 341 14.67 -19.50 33.65
N ARG A 342 15.25 -18.36 34.02
CA ARG A 342 16.71 -18.19 34.08
C ARG A 342 17.29 -19.01 35.23
N HIS A 343 18.56 -19.39 35.10
CA HIS A 343 19.24 -20.23 36.08
C HIS A 343 19.73 -19.42 37.27
N THR A 344 19.06 -19.57 38.42
CA THR A 344 19.36 -18.83 39.65
C THR A 344 19.85 -19.78 40.75
N ILE A 345 20.77 -19.31 41.59
CA ILE A 345 21.23 -19.95 42.83
C ILE A 345 21.25 -18.93 43.99
N LEU A 346 21.37 -19.44 45.21
CA LEU A 346 21.67 -18.63 46.40
C LEU A 346 23.15 -18.75 46.75
N LEU A 347 23.78 -17.61 47.02
CA LEU A 347 25.12 -17.55 47.58
C LEU A 347 25.03 -17.08 49.03
N ASP A 348 25.65 -17.83 49.95
CA ASP A 348 25.85 -17.49 51.35
C ASP A 348 27.33 -17.63 51.72
N TYR A 349 28.14 -16.71 51.20
CA TYR A 349 29.58 -16.71 51.43
C TYR A 349 29.93 -15.87 52.65
N ARG A 350 30.34 -16.56 53.73
CA ARG A 350 30.84 -16.03 55.00
C ARG A 350 32.06 -16.86 55.44
N PRO A 351 33.29 -16.52 54.99
CA PRO A 351 34.47 -17.30 55.32
C PRO A 351 34.85 -17.12 56.80
N GLU A 352 35.32 -18.20 57.42
CA GLU A 352 35.82 -18.22 58.80
C GLU A 352 37.33 -17.84 58.86
N ASP A 353 37.79 -16.98 57.95
CA ASP A 353 39.19 -16.57 57.79
C ASP A 353 39.52 -15.25 58.52
N GLY A 354 38.56 -14.67 59.23
CA GLY A 354 38.70 -13.39 59.93
C GLY A 354 38.61 -12.15 59.03
N SER A 355 38.38 -12.30 57.72
CA SER A 355 38.26 -11.16 56.78
C SER A 355 36.97 -10.35 56.97
N GLY A 356 35.94 -10.95 57.59
CA GLY A 356 34.62 -10.33 57.70
C GLY A 356 33.88 -10.17 56.37
N ARG A 357 34.38 -10.76 55.27
CA ARG A 357 33.78 -10.66 53.94
C ARG A 357 32.42 -11.35 53.91
N VAL A 358 31.39 -10.67 53.43
CA VAL A 358 30.03 -11.22 53.31
C VAL A 358 29.53 -11.00 51.90
N ILE A 359 29.26 -12.09 51.18
CA ILE A 359 28.62 -12.05 49.86
C ILE A 359 27.39 -12.93 49.93
N GLN A 360 26.21 -12.29 49.97
CA GLN A 360 24.93 -12.98 50.14
C GLN A 360 23.88 -12.45 49.17
N GLY A 361 23.10 -13.36 48.62
CA GLY A 361 21.93 -13.03 47.80
C GLY A 361 21.64 -14.06 46.72
N GLU A 362 20.69 -13.70 45.85
CA GLU A 362 20.39 -14.45 44.64
C GLU A 362 21.36 -14.05 43.52
N TYR A 363 21.82 -15.06 42.78
CA TYR A 363 22.74 -14.91 41.66
C TYR A 363 22.27 -15.77 40.50
N GLU A 364 22.36 -15.24 39.29
CA GLU A 364 22.16 -16.00 38.07
C GLU A 364 23.49 -16.64 37.67
N VAL A 365 23.46 -17.91 37.27
CA VAL A 365 24.62 -18.58 36.68
C VAL A 365 24.73 -18.18 35.21
N LEU A 366 25.83 -17.50 34.87
CA LEU A 366 26.14 -17.03 33.53
C LEU A 366 26.90 -18.09 32.74
N ASP A 367 27.85 -18.73 33.42
CA ASP A 367 28.67 -19.81 32.88
C ASP A 367 28.99 -20.84 33.96
N HIS A 368 29.15 -22.11 33.55
CA HIS A 368 29.52 -23.23 34.41
C HIS A 368 30.43 -24.19 33.67
N GLU A 369 31.67 -24.29 34.14
CA GLU A 369 32.67 -25.20 33.63
C GLU A 369 33.03 -26.24 34.69
N PHE A 370 33.09 -27.52 34.30
CA PHE A 370 33.53 -28.62 35.14
C PHE A 370 34.84 -29.19 34.62
N ASP A 371 35.88 -29.15 35.45
CA ASP A 371 37.16 -29.81 35.20
C ASP A 371 37.13 -31.23 35.79
N PRO A 372 37.11 -32.29 34.93
CA PRO A 372 37.05 -33.66 35.39
C PRO A 372 38.38 -34.18 35.96
N VAL A 373 39.51 -33.50 35.71
CA VAL A 373 40.84 -33.90 36.20
C VAL A 373 41.04 -33.38 37.61
N ASP A 374 40.82 -32.08 37.82
CA ASP A 374 40.97 -31.43 39.12
C ASP A 374 39.74 -31.57 40.03
N LEU A 375 38.62 -32.07 39.48
CA LEU A 375 37.33 -32.20 40.17
C LEU A 375 36.81 -30.87 40.73
N LYS A 376 36.99 -29.80 39.96
CA LYS A 376 36.59 -28.43 40.32
C LYS A 376 35.51 -27.93 39.38
N CYS A 377 34.62 -27.08 39.89
CA CYS A 377 33.69 -26.32 39.05
C CYS A 377 34.03 -24.84 39.13
N ARG A 378 34.20 -24.20 37.96
CA ARG A 378 34.30 -22.75 37.81
C ARG A 378 32.92 -22.22 37.41
N ILE A 379 32.42 -21.25 38.15
CA ILE A 379 31.07 -20.73 37.96
C ILE A 379 31.11 -19.21 37.93
N GLU A 380 30.63 -18.63 36.83
CA GLU A 380 30.43 -17.19 36.71
C GLU A 380 28.99 -16.85 37.11
N LEU A 381 28.86 -15.87 38.01
CA LEU A 381 27.59 -15.48 38.62
C LEU A 381 27.33 -14.00 38.37
N GLY A 382 26.10 -13.65 38.00
CA GLY A 382 25.62 -12.27 37.94
C GLY A 382 24.61 -11.99 39.05
N ARG A 383 24.72 -10.86 39.74
CA ARG A 383 23.76 -10.48 40.80
C ARG A 383 22.33 -10.44 40.26
N VAL A 384 21.38 -10.99 41.00
CA VAL A 384 19.95 -10.89 40.65
C VAL A 384 19.34 -9.68 41.35
N ASP A 385 18.72 -8.81 40.56
CA ASP A 385 17.72 -7.86 41.03
C ASP A 385 16.39 -8.17 40.35
N ARG A 386 15.41 -8.67 41.11
CA ARG A 386 14.07 -8.99 40.58
C ARG A 386 13.30 -7.73 40.17
N ALA A 387 13.63 -6.56 40.71
CA ALA A 387 12.99 -5.29 40.32
C ALA A 387 13.34 -4.90 38.87
N SER A 388 14.47 -5.37 38.33
CA SER A 388 14.83 -5.20 36.91
C SER A 388 13.83 -5.84 35.94
N GLN A 389 13.02 -6.79 36.40
CA GLN A 389 11.98 -7.47 35.62
C GLN A 389 10.56 -7.00 35.93
N ALA A 390 10.38 -6.14 36.94
CA ALA A 390 9.10 -5.51 37.20
C ALA A 390 8.75 -4.60 36.02
N TRP A 391 7.48 -4.59 35.61
CA TRP A 391 7.04 -3.83 34.45
C TRP A 391 5.71 -3.14 34.73
N THR A 392 5.61 -1.89 34.32
CA THR A 392 4.36 -1.16 34.23
C THR A 392 4.11 -0.73 32.79
N PRO A 393 2.86 -0.71 32.30
CA PRO A 393 2.54 -0.26 30.94
C PRO A 393 3.10 1.14 30.60
N ALA A 394 3.20 2.03 31.59
CA ALA A 394 3.78 3.37 31.44
C ALA A 394 5.25 3.36 30.99
N GLU A 395 6.02 2.32 31.37
CA GLU A 395 7.43 2.18 31.00
C GLU A 395 7.65 1.85 29.51
N GLU A 396 6.59 1.48 28.78
CA GLU A 396 6.64 1.28 27.33
C GLU A 396 7.09 2.54 26.59
N GLY A 397 6.72 3.72 27.11
CA GLY A 397 6.94 5.01 26.46
C GLY A 397 5.93 5.29 25.35
N GLU A 398 5.75 6.58 25.06
CA GLU A 398 4.87 7.03 23.99
C GLU A 398 5.36 6.53 22.63
N GLY A 399 4.42 6.32 21.71
CA GLY A 399 4.74 6.01 20.33
C GLY A 399 5.06 7.25 19.56
N THR A 400 5.89 7.08 18.55
CA THR A 400 5.93 8.04 17.45
C THR A 400 4.71 7.78 16.58
N ASP A 401 4.08 8.86 16.13
CA ASP A 401 3.02 8.76 15.12
C ASP A 401 3.54 7.96 13.91
N PRO A 402 2.66 7.20 13.23
CA PRO A 402 3.01 6.60 11.96
C PRO A 402 3.64 7.65 11.05
N LEU A 403 4.68 7.29 10.30
CA LEU A 403 5.22 8.17 9.28
C LEU A 403 4.05 8.71 8.45
N PRO A 404 3.86 10.04 8.39
CA PRO A 404 2.75 10.59 7.63
C PRO A 404 2.90 10.13 6.19
N ASP A 405 1.79 9.73 5.57
CA ASP A 405 1.79 9.65 4.13
C ASP A 405 2.15 11.04 3.61
N MET A 406 3.15 11.12 2.73
CA MET A 406 3.48 12.39 2.10
C MET A 406 2.19 12.92 1.48
N PRO A 407 1.74 14.15 1.82
CA PRO A 407 0.53 14.71 1.25
C PRO A 407 0.73 14.75 -0.26
N GLY A 408 -0.07 13.98 -0.99
CA GLY A 408 -0.02 14.04 -2.44
C GLY A 408 -0.61 15.34 -2.91
N ASP A 409 0.09 16.00 -3.84
CA ASP A 409 -0.47 17.11 -4.58
C ASP A 409 -1.60 16.58 -5.46
N VAL A 410 -2.85 16.84 -5.09
CA VAL A 410 -4.00 16.47 -5.90
C VAL A 410 -4.10 17.33 -7.17
N ALA A 411 -4.80 16.84 -8.18
CA ALA A 411 -5.07 17.63 -9.37
C ALA A 411 -5.80 18.93 -9.02
N PRO A 412 -5.36 20.10 -9.52
CA PRO A 412 -6.06 21.35 -9.31
C PRO A 412 -7.43 21.34 -10.03
N PRO A 413 -8.39 22.19 -9.64
CA PRO A 413 -9.66 22.33 -10.36
C PRO A 413 -9.42 22.69 -11.83
N LEU A 414 -10.13 22.04 -12.74
CA LEU A 414 -10.10 22.38 -14.16
C LEU A 414 -11.19 23.41 -14.47
N LEU A 415 -10.79 24.57 -15.00
CA LEU A 415 -11.68 25.52 -15.65
C LEU A 415 -11.41 25.47 -17.14
N ALA A 416 -12.42 25.08 -17.94
CA ALA A 416 -12.31 24.99 -19.38
C ALA A 416 -13.53 25.60 -20.08
N ALA A 417 -13.27 26.30 -21.18
CA ALA A 417 -14.29 26.79 -22.09
C ALA A 417 -14.55 25.76 -23.19
N PHE A 418 -15.82 25.55 -23.53
CA PHE A 418 -16.24 24.70 -24.63
C PHE A 418 -16.96 25.53 -25.68
N SER A 419 -16.50 25.45 -26.93
CA SER A 419 -16.98 26.29 -28.02
C SER A 419 -16.92 25.55 -29.35
N GLN A 420 -17.55 26.12 -30.38
CA GLN A 420 -17.36 25.69 -31.75
C GLN A 420 -16.43 26.65 -32.50
N ARG A 421 -15.71 26.14 -33.50
CA ARG A 421 -14.95 26.94 -34.46
C ARG A 421 -15.29 26.52 -35.88
N VAL A 422 -15.62 27.50 -36.73
CA VAL A 422 -15.89 27.26 -38.15
C VAL A 422 -14.59 27.47 -38.96
N ILE A 423 -14.25 26.49 -39.79
CA ILE A 423 -13.06 26.45 -40.63
C ILE A 423 -13.48 26.49 -42.10
N ASN A 424 -12.80 27.29 -42.93
CA ASN A 424 -12.99 27.32 -44.38
C ASN A 424 -12.02 26.32 -45.03
N ILE A 425 -12.54 25.29 -45.70
CA ILE A 425 -11.72 24.25 -46.35
C ILE A 425 -11.33 24.67 -47.78
N SER A 426 -12.22 25.41 -48.44
CA SER A 426 -12.04 25.96 -49.79
C SER A 426 -12.98 27.14 -50.00
N ALA A 427 -12.94 27.78 -51.17
CA ALA A 427 -13.88 28.86 -51.51
C ALA A 427 -15.33 28.32 -51.52
N GLY A 428 -16.07 28.60 -50.45
CA GLY A 428 -17.49 28.25 -50.31
C GLY A 428 -17.80 27.01 -49.45
N THR A 429 -16.79 26.23 -49.02
CA THR A 429 -17.00 25.08 -48.13
C THR A 429 -16.54 25.39 -46.70
N LYS A 430 -17.51 25.49 -45.78
CA LYS A 430 -17.30 25.68 -44.34
C LYS A 430 -17.54 24.37 -43.60
N GLN A 431 -16.82 24.16 -42.50
CA GLN A 431 -17.00 23.02 -41.61
C GLN A 431 -16.84 23.48 -40.16
N ALA A 432 -17.65 22.94 -39.26
CA ALA A 432 -17.50 23.18 -37.83
C ALA A 432 -16.63 22.10 -37.19
N ILE A 433 -15.88 22.50 -36.17
CA ILE A 433 -15.23 21.64 -35.18
C ILE A 433 -15.58 22.13 -33.78
N LEU A 434 -15.45 21.26 -32.79
CA LEU A 434 -15.52 21.60 -31.37
C LEU A 434 -14.13 21.92 -30.85
N GLU A 435 -14.04 22.89 -29.94
CA GLU A 435 -12.80 23.26 -29.25
C GLU A 435 -13.05 23.35 -27.74
N VAL A 436 -12.22 22.66 -26.96
CA VAL A 436 -12.10 22.82 -25.51
C VAL A 436 -10.80 23.54 -25.24
N SER A 437 -10.84 24.63 -24.48
CA SER A 437 -9.65 25.37 -24.04
C SER A 437 -9.66 25.50 -22.52
N ALA A 438 -8.62 24.97 -21.86
CA ALA A 438 -8.42 25.12 -20.43
C ALA A 438 -7.80 26.48 -20.08
N VAL A 439 -8.12 27.00 -18.90
CA VAL A 439 -7.49 28.19 -18.34
C VAL A 439 -6.15 27.77 -17.71
N PRO A 440 -5.02 28.40 -18.09
CA PRO A 440 -3.72 28.08 -17.50
C PRO A 440 -3.71 28.39 -16.01
N ILE A 441 -3.01 27.57 -15.23
CA ILE A 441 -2.73 27.80 -13.82
C ILE A 441 -1.28 28.28 -13.71
N ALA A 442 -1.06 29.39 -12.99
CA ALA A 442 0.28 29.91 -12.77
C ALA A 442 1.18 28.85 -12.11
N ASP A 443 2.44 28.77 -12.54
CA ASP A 443 3.48 27.86 -12.04
C ASP A 443 3.18 26.36 -12.25
N ARG A 444 2.28 26.01 -13.18
CA ARG A 444 1.89 24.63 -13.51
C ARG A 444 2.03 24.30 -15.00
N ASP A 445 3.23 24.52 -15.54
CA ASP A 445 3.57 24.23 -16.95
C ASP A 445 3.58 22.71 -17.27
N ASP A 446 3.50 21.86 -16.26
CA ASP A 446 3.39 20.41 -16.39
C ASP A 446 1.97 19.93 -16.77
N LEU A 447 0.97 20.82 -16.68
CA LEU A 447 -0.42 20.48 -16.95
C LEU A 447 -0.73 20.50 -18.45
N GLY A 448 -1.29 19.41 -18.94
CA GLY A 448 -1.92 19.30 -20.27
C GLY A 448 -3.39 18.92 -20.16
N LEU A 449 -4.12 19.04 -21.27
CA LEU A 449 -5.55 18.73 -21.35
C LEU A 449 -5.81 17.41 -22.07
N THR A 450 -6.76 16.61 -21.57
CA THR A 450 -7.44 15.59 -22.40
C THR A 450 -8.93 15.87 -22.41
N ALA A 451 -9.57 15.68 -23.56
CA ALA A 451 -10.99 15.95 -23.75
C ALA A 451 -11.64 14.94 -24.68
N GLN A 452 -12.92 14.70 -24.46
CA GLN A 452 -13.78 13.83 -25.26
C GLN A 452 -15.10 14.53 -25.55
N PHE A 453 -15.79 14.12 -26.61
CA PHE A 453 -17.08 14.67 -27.00
C PHE A 453 -18.04 13.59 -27.48
N ARG A 454 -19.34 13.89 -27.47
CA ARG A 454 -20.39 13.05 -28.05
C ARG A 454 -21.62 13.88 -28.44
N LYS A 455 -22.49 13.33 -29.29
CA LYS A 455 -23.82 13.92 -29.51
C LYS A 455 -24.67 13.73 -28.24
N VAL A 456 -25.46 14.74 -27.90
CA VAL A 456 -26.34 14.67 -26.73
C VAL A 456 -27.30 13.48 -26.88
N GLY A 457 -27.28 12.57 -25.90
CA GLY A 457 -28.10 11.36 -25.89
C GLY A 457 -27.38 10.08 -26.32
N GLU A 458 -26.18 10.16 -26.88
CA GLU A 458 -25.36 8.97 -27.17
C GLU A 458 -24.60 8.47 -25.93
N ALA A 459 -24.31 7.17 -25.88
CA ALA A 459 -23.61 6.55 -24.74
C ALA A 459 -22.08 6.65 -24.87
N GLU A 460 -21.56 6.52 -26.09
CA GLU A 460 -20.12 6.45 -26.35
C GLU A 460 -19.49 7.84 -26.44
N TRP A 461 -18.25 7.95 -25.94
CA TRP A 461 -17.44 9.17 -25.98
C TRP A 461 -16.35 9.03 -27.03
N THR A 462 -16.14 10.07 -27.83
CA THR A 462 -15.08 10.13 -28.86
C THR A 462 -13.96 11.07 -28.41
N ASP A 463 -12.71 10.67 -28.61
CA ASP A 463 -11.55 11.49 -28.23
C ASP A 463 -11.39 12.74 -29.10
N MET A 464 -11.00 13.85 -28.46
CA MET A 464 -10.53 15.05 -29.13
C MET A 464 -9.00 15.01 -29.26
N THR A 465 -8.46 15.60 -30.32
CA THR A 465 -7.01 15.78 -30.46
C THR A 465 -6.54 16.93 -29.58
N ALA A 466 -5.79 16.61 -28.53
CA ALA A 466 -5.25 17.60 -27.60
C ALA A 466 -3.88 18.14 -28.04
N THR A 467 -3.65 19.42 -27.80
CA THR A 467 -2.36 20.10 -27.92
C THR A 467 -2.27 21.08 -26.77
N ASP A 468 -1.41 20.76 -25.80
CA ASP A 468 -1.21 21.56 -24.59
C ASP A 468 -2.52 21.78 -23.82
N LEU A 469 -2.96 23.03 -23.64
CA LEU A 469 -4.18 23.39 -22.93
C LEU A 469 -5.45 23.42 -23.82
N ARG A 470 -5.37 22.89 -25.04
CA ARG A 470 -6.50 22.88 -25.98
C ARG A 470 -6.76 21.50 -26.55
N ALA A 471 -8.01 21.19 -26.86
CA ALA A 471 -8.39 19.98 -27.56
C ALA A 471 -9.44 20.27 -28.64
N GLN A 472 -9.31 19.63 -29.80
CA GLN A 472 -10.16 19.84 -30.96
C GLN A 472 -10.80 18.54 -31.44
N SER A 473 -12.08 18.58 -31.81
CA SER A 473 -12.74 17.43 -32.44
C SER A 473 -12.39 17.35 -33.93
N PRO A 474 -12.61 16.18 -34.56
CA PRO A 474 -12.83 16.12 -36.00
C PRO A 474 -14.03 16.97 -36.44
N ALA A 475 -14.26 16.97 -37.74
CA ALA A 475 -15.47 17.54 -38.35
C ALA A 475 -16.75 17.05 -37.69
N ILE A 476 -17.69 17.96 -37.44
CA ILE A 476 -18.99 17.68 -36.82
C ILE A 476 -20.14 18.13 -37.71
N GLU A 477 -21.30 17.53 -37.48
CA GLU A 477 -22.55 17.84 -38.17
C GLU A 477 -23.15 19.18 -37.75
N ASP A 478 -23.66 19.94 -38.72
CA ASP A 478 -24.39 21.19 -38.51
C ASP A 478 -25.77 20.94 -37.89
N GLY A 479 -26.22 21.82 -37.00
CA GLY A 479 -27.52 21.72 -36.32
C GLY A 479 -27.60 20.67 -35.20
N ALA A 480 -26.62 19.78 -35.05
CA ALA A 480 -26.58 18.80 -33.96
C ALA A 480 -26.12 19.42 -32.64
N GLN A 481 -26.56 18.84 -31.51
CA GLN A 481 -26.09 19.23 -30.17
C GLN A 481 -25.01 18.27 -29.68
N TYR A 482 -23.92 18.84 -29.19
CA TYR A 482 -22.80 18.08 -28.62
C TYR A 482 -22.51 18.52 -27.19
N GLU A 483 -22.06 17.56 -26.40
CA GLU A 483 -21.45 17.80 -25.09
C GLU A 483 -20.01 17.27 -25.10
N ALA A 484 -19.18 17.86 -24.25
CA ALA A 484 -17.79 17.45 -24.08
C ALA A 484 -17.51 17.14 -22.61
N ARG A 485 -16.44 16.41 -22.36
CA ARG A 485 -15.84 16.28 -21.03
C ARG A 485 -14.34 16.47 -21.11
N ALA A 486 -13.75 17.04 -20.09
CA ALA A 486 -12.31 17.29 -20.04
C ALA A 486 -11.74 17.00 -18.65
N ARG A 487 -10.42 16.76 -18.58
CA ARG A 487 -9.69 16.63 -17.31
C ARG A 487 -8.22 16.97 -17.49
N TRP A 488 -7.53 17.26 -16.39
CA TRP A 488 -6.08 17.47 -16.39
C TRP A 488 -5.29 16.17 -16.62
N ILE A 489 -4.16 16.31 -17.31
CA ILE A 489 -3.02 15.41 -17.32
C ILE A 489 -1.81 16.20 -16.81
N GLY A 490 -0.89 15.59 -16.07
CA GLY A 490 0.22 16.31 -15.45
C GLY A 490 0.76 15.60 -14.21
N VAL A 491 1.59 16.29 -13.44
CA VAL A 491 2.22 15.77 -12.22
C VAL A 491 1.34 16.10 -11.00
N PHE A 492 0.61 15.08 -10.53
CA PHE A 492 -0.21 15.12 -9.31
C PHE A 492 -0.58 13.68 -8.90
N GLU A 493 -1.01 13.48 -7.66
CA GLU A 493 -1.48 12.19 -7.15
C GLU A 493 -2.87 11.85 -7.70
N GLY A 494 -3.03 10.62 -8.19
CA GLY A 494 -4.31 10.08 -8.64
C GLY A 494 -4.72 10.52 -10.04
N ILE A 495 -6.00 10.29 -10.36
CA ILE A 495 -6.58 10.60 -11.67
C ILE A 495 -7.53 11.79 -11.49
N ALA A 496 -7.30 12.87 -12.26
CA ALA A 496 -8.19 14.02 -12.26
C ALA A 496 -9.61 13.62 -12.71
N PRO A 497 -10.67 14.09 -12.02
CA PRO A 497 -12.04 13.76 -12.40
C PRO A 497 -12.39 14.41 -13.75
N TRP A 498 -13.27 13.75 -14.51
CA TRP A 498 -13.88 14.36 -15.69
C TRP A 498 -14.83 15.49 -15.29
N ILE A 499 -14.65 16.67 -15.88
CA ILE A 499 -15.65 17.74 -15.84
C ILE A 499 -16.49 17.66 -17.11
N MET A 500 -17.82 17.78 -16.96
CA MET A 500 -18.74 17.85 -18.11
C MET A 500 -18.84 19.30 -18.59
N LEU A 501 -18.90 19.49 -19.91
CA LEU A 501 -18.92 20.76 -20.62
C LEU A 501 -20.03 20.73 -21.69
N GLY A 502 -20.70 21.88 -21.92
CA GLY A 502 -21.81 21.98 -22.86
C GLY A 502 -23.19 21.77 -22.21
N PRO A 503 -24.25 21.44 -22.99
CA PRO A 503 -24.24 21.20 -24.43
C PRO A 503 -24.13 22.48 -25.28
N ILE A 504 -23.65 22.35 -26.52
CA ILE A 504 -23.70 23.41 -27.54
C ILE A 504 -24.39 22.93 -28.82
N THR A 505 -25.21 23.78 -29.43
CA THR A 505 -25.80 23.54 -30.76
C THR A 505 -24.84 24.05 -31.83
N VAL A 506 -24.47 23.19 -32.77
CA VAL A 506 -23.53 23.53 -33.84
C VAL A 506 -24.22 24.37 -34.90
N GLN A 507 -23.58 25.46 -35.31
CA GLN A 507 -24.03 26.35 -36.38
C GLN A 507 -22.86 26.76 -37.25
N ILE A 508 -22.79 26.22 -38.47
CA ILE A 508 -21.78 26.57 -39.48
C ILE A 508 -22.00 28.00 -40.01
N ASP A 509 -23.25 28.43 -40.10
CA ASP A 509 -23.65 29.78 -40.47
C ASP A 509 -24.59 30.38 -39.43
N ALA A 510 -24.10 31.36 -38.67
CA ALA A 510 -24.89 32.10 -37.69
C ALA A 510 -25.58 33.33 -38.29
N THR A 511 -25.30 33.68 -39.55
CA THR A 511 -25.87 34.88 -40.18
C THR A 511 -27.25 34.56 -40.73
N ALA A 512 -28.27 35.16 -40.12
CA ALA A 512 -29.63 35.03 -40.60
C ALA A 512 -29.78 35.63 -42.02
N PRO A 513 -30.52 34.98 -42.93
CA PRO A 513 -30.80 35.56 -44.24
C PRO A 513 -31.65 36.83 -44.15
N GLY A 514 -31.69 37.61 -45.23
CA GLY A 514 -32.64 38.72 -45.36
C GLY A 514 -34.10 38.24 -45.35
N ALA A 515 -35.03 39.15 -45.06
CA ALA A 515 -36.45 38.85 -45.17
C ALA A 515 -36.84 38.57 -46.63
N PRO A 516 -37.69 37.57 -46.92
CA PRO A 516 -38.38 37.51 -48.19
C PRO A 516 -39.17 38.80 -48.43
N THR A 517 -39.40 39.17 -49.69
CA THR A 517 -40.17 40.38 -50.05
C THR A 517 -41.33 40.03 -50.97
N GLU A 518 -42.20 40.99 -51.28
CA GLU A 518 -43.32 40.80 -52.22
C GLU A 518 -44.24 39.60 -51.85
N LEU A 519 -44.39 39.29 -50.55
CA LEU A 519 -45.32 38.25 -50.12
C LEU A 519 -46.75 38.66 -50.44
N MET A 520 -47.44 37.86 -51.25
CA MET A 520 -48.82 38.11 -51.66
C MET A 520 -49.60 36.79 -51.84
N PRO A 521 -50.93 36.81 -51.64
CA PRO A 521 -51.77 35.67 -51.97
C PRO A 521 -51.71 35.38 -53.48
N GLY A 522 -51.56 34.11 -53.83
CA GLY A 522 -51.56 33.62 -55.22
C GLY A 522 -52.97 33.45 -55.80
N GLY A 523 -53.04 33.22 -57.11
CA GLY A 523 -54.27 33.34 -57.90
C GLY A 523 -55.28 32.19 -57.79
N SER A 524 -54.94 31.03 -57.21
CA SER A 524 -55.88 29.91 -57.04
C SER A 524 -55.45 28.94 -55.94
N ALA A 525 -56.41 28.53 -55.09
CA ALA A 525 -56.28 27.51 -54.03
C ALA A 525 -55.15 27.78 -53.02
N ALA A 526 -55.44 28.55 -51.95
CA ALA A 526 -54.58 28.74 -50.76
C ALA A 526 -53.06 28.82 -51.03
N SER A 527 -52.70 29.46 -52.14
CA SER A 527 -51.32 29.64 -52.59
C SER A 527 -50.78 30.97 -52.10
N ILE A 528 -49.51 31.02 -51.73
CA ILE A 528 -48.77 32.26 -51.48
C ILE A 528 -47.57 32.34 -52.42
N THR A 529 -47.26 33.55 -52.88
CA THR A 529 -46.06 33.83 -53.68
C THR A 529 -45.22 34.88 -52.96
N TRP A 530 -43.91 34.79 -53.08
CA TRP A 530 -42.97 35.76 -52.52
C TRP A 530 -41.70 35.81 -53.36
N ARG A 531 -40.89 36.86 -53.19
CA ARG A 531 -39.54 36.96 -53.72
C ARG A 531 -38.53 36.49 -52.68
N ASN A 532 -37.68 35.55 -53.05
CA ASN A 532 -36.61 35.04 -52.20
C ASN A 532 -35.56 36.13 -51.89
N PRO A 533 -34.88 36.06 -50.74
CA PRO A 533 -33.72 36.92 -50.46
C PRO A 533 -32.65 36.82 -51.56
N THR A 534 -31.87 37.88 -51.73
CA THR A 534 -30.85 37.96 -52.78
C THR A 534 -29.56 37.20 -52.45
N THR A 535 -29.30 36.91 -51.17
CA THR A 535 -28.16 36.10 -50.72
C THR A 535 -28.46 35.36 -49.41
N GLY A 536 -27.69 34.31 -49.11
CA GLY A 536 -27.56 33.73 -47.76
C GLY A 536 -28.66 32.78 -47.26
N PHE A 537 -29.70 32.48 -48.05
CA PHE A 537 -30.75 31.53 -47.65
C PHE A 537 -30.54 30.14 -48.28
N TYR A 538 -31.02 29.11 -47.57
CA TYR A 538 -31.00 27.70 -47.99
C TYR A 538 -32.41 27.14 -48.18
N GLU A 539 -33.33 27.49 -47.28
CA GLU A 539 -34.75 27.12 -47.36
C GLU A 539 -35.66 28.31 -47.01
N ILE A 540 -36.91 28.26 -47.45
CA ILE A 540 -37.98 29.13 -46.98
C ILE A 540 -38.93 28.32 -46.11
N ARG A 541 -39.23 28.82 -44.92
CA ARG A 541 -40.19 28.25 -43.97
C ARG A 541 -41.49 29.05 -44.03
N VAL A 542 -42.58 28.36 -44.31
CA VAL A 542 -43.93 28.93 -44.39
C VAL A 542 -44.63 28.66 -43.07
N TYR A 543 -45.09 29.73 -42.43
CA TYR A 543 -45.81 29.72 -41.16
C TYR A 543 -47.26 30.10 -41.37
N ARG A 544 -48.19 29.48 -40.62
CA ARG A 544 -49.64 29.73 -40.70
C ARG A 544 -50.24 29.96 -39.31
N SER A 545 -51.14 30.94 -39.20
CA SER A 545 -51.95 31.22 -38.00
C SER A 545 -53.40 31.53 -38.36
N ALA A 546 -54.31 31.37 -37.38
CA ALA A 546 -55.67 31.89 -37.42
C ALA A 546 -55.77 33.37 -36.96
N THR A 547 -54.70 33.92 -36.38
CA THR A 547 -54.60 35.31 -35.91
C THR A 547 -53.58 36.09 -36.75
N THR A 548 -53.61 37.42 -36.69
CA THR A 548 -52.61 38.30 -37.32
C THR A 548 -51.28 38.36 -36.55
N ASN A 549 -51.10 37.56 -35.51
CA ASN A 549 -49.91 37.54 -34.68
C ASN A 549 -48.96 36.42 -35.11
N LEU A 550 -47.72 36.77 -35.46
CA LEU A 550 -46.69 35.80 -35.83
C LEU A 550 -46.34 34.83 -34.69
N GLY A 551 -46.49 35.26 -33.43
CA GLY A 551 -46.23 34.40 -32.26
C GLY A 551 -47.18 33.20 -32.15
N ASP A 552 -48.35 33.29 -32.78
CA ASP A 552 -49.35 32.21 -32.79
C ASP A 552 -49.20 31.30 -34.03
N ALA A 553 -48.26 31.64 -34.94
CA ALA A 553 -48.09 30.94 -36.20
C ALA A 553 -47.26 29.65 -36.02
N THR A 554 -47.74 28.58 -36.65
CA THR A 554 -47.09 27.26 -36.65
C THR A 554 -46.43 26.99 -37.99
N LEU A 555 -45.32 26.26 -37.99
CA LEU A 555 -44.64 25.89 -39.23
C LEU A 555 -45.53 24.96 -40.05
N ASN A 556 -45.91 25.42 -41.24
CA ASN A 556 -46.85 24.74 -42.14
C ASN A 556 -46.13 24.02 -43.29
N GLY A 557 -45.01 24.56 -43.77
CA GLY A 557 -44.28 23.99 -44.90
C GLY A 557 -42.86 24.51 -45.04
N ARG A 558 -42.05 23.80 -45.83
CA ARG A 558 -40.66 24.15 -46.17
C ARG A 558 -40.51 24.10 -47.69
N VAL A 559 -39.89 25.12 -48.27
CA VAL A 559 -39.55 25.18 -49.70
C VAL A 559 -38.03 25.24 -49.83
N THR A 560 -37.45 24.18 -50.38
CA THR A 560 -36.00 24.03 -50.60
C THR A 560 -35.67 24.22 -52.08
N GLY A 561 -34.55 24.90 -52.41
CA GLY A 561 -34.03 24.96 -53.79
C GLY A 561 -34.49 26.14 -54.67
N GLY A 562 -35.02 27.22 -54.09
CA GLY A 562 -35.34 28.45 -54.82
C GLY A 562 -34.10 29.27 -55.21
N ALA A 563 -34.12 29.92 -56.37
CA ALA A 563 -33.03 30.82 -56.79
C ALA A 563 -33.11 32.19 -56.11
N SER A 564 -31.95 32.77 -55.78
CA SER A 564 -31.85 34.09 -55.15
C SER A 564 -32.55 35.19 -55.95
N GLY A 565 -33.35 35.99 -55.26
CA GLY A 565 -34.11 37.10 -55.86
C GLY A 565 -35.24 36.67 -56.81
N GLN A 566 -35.48 35.38 -57.02
CA GLN A 566 -36.58 34.88 -57.85
C GLN A 566 -37.88 34.75 -57.04
N ILE A 567 -39.00 34.73 -57.76
CA ILE A 567 -40.32 34.47 -57.15
C ILE A 567 -40.43 32.97 -56.88
N SER A 568 -40.93 32.62 -55.70
CA SER A 568 -41.28 31.27 -55.29
C SER A 568 -42.73 31.21 -54.85
N GLU A 569 -43.32 30.03 -54.95
CA GLU A 569 -44.72 29.78 -54.63
C GLU A 569 -44.82 28.58 -53.68
N TYR A 570 -45.80 28.63 -52.79
CA TYR A 570 -46.20 27.50 -51.96
C TYR A 570 -47.71 27.39 -51.95
N GLN A 571 -48.21 26.19 -52.20
CA GLN A 571 -49.62 25.87 -52.15
C GLN A 571 -49.95 25.14 -50.84
N ASP A 572 -50.80 25.73 -50.00
CA ASP A 572 -51.29 25.06 -48.80
C ASP A 572 -52.51 24.17 -49.11
N LEU A 573 -52.26 22.90 -49.40
CA LEU A 573 -53.32 21.92 -49.66
C LEU A 573 -54.14 21.55 -48.40
N THR A 574 -53.75 22.04 -47.23
CA THR A 574 -54.38 21.73 -45.94
C THR A 574 -55.03 22.96 -45.29
N ALA A 575 -55.17 24.06 -46.03
CA ALA A 575 -55.75 25.27 -45.51
C ALA A 575 -57.21 25.03 -45.05
N PRO A 576 -57.56 25.36 -43.80
CA PRO A 576 -58.94 25.24 -43.33
C PRO A 576 -59.84 26.27 -44.02
N THR A 577 -61.14 25.96 -44.12
CA THR A 577 -62.15 26.91 -44.63
C THR A 577 -62.22 28.14 -43.72
N GLY A 578 -62.16 29.35 -44.29
CA GLY A 578 -62.06 30.60 -43.54
C GLY A 578 -60.75 31.37 -43.75
N THR A 579 -60.51 32.40 -42.93
CA THR A 579 -59.35 33.30 -43.07
C THR A 579 -58.12 32.75 -42.34
N SER A 580 -57.01 32.61 -43.06
CA SER A 580 -55.70 32.23 -42.53
C SER A 580 -54.65 33.31 -42.84
N TYR A 581 -53.69 33.48 -41.94
CA TYR A 581 -52.59 34.41 -42.07
C TYR A 581 -51.28 33.64 -42.24
N TYR A 582 -50.52 34.01 -43.28
CA TYR A 582 -49.28 33.34 -43.64
C TYR A 582 -48.08 34.28 -43.48
N TRP A 583 -46.98 33.72 -42.99
CA TRP A 583 -45.67 34.37 -43.00
C TRP A 583 -44.65 33.47 -43.67
N VAL A 584 -43.64 34.08 -44.26
CA VAL A 584 -42.48 33.35 -44.79
C VAL A 584 -41.21 33.86 -44.13
N ARG A 585 -40.35 32.94 -43.73
CA ARG A 585 -39.02 33.23 -43.21
C ARG A 585 -37.99 32.48 -44.04
N ALA A 586 -36.94 33.17 -44.44
CA ALA A 586 -35.78 32.50 -45.00
C ALA A 586 -34.92 31.95 -43.87
N ALA A 587 -34.44 30.71 -44.01
CA ALA A 587 -33.46 30.12 -43.11
C ALA A 587 -32.17 29.79 -43.88
N ASN A 588 -31.02 29.97 -43.23
CA ASN A 588 -29.73 29.57 -43.79
C ASN A 588 -29.51 28.05 -43.65
N VAL A 589 -28.34 27.55 -44.09
CA VAL A 589 -28.02 26.12 -44.06
C VAL A 589 -28.01 25.54 -42.63
N SER A 590 -27.70 26.35 -41.63
CA SER A 590 -27.72 25.99 -40.21
C SER A 590 -29.08 26.21 -39.54
N GLY A 591 -30.11 26.51 -40.33
CA GLY A 591 -31.48 26.67 -39.86
C GLY A 591 -31.76 27.96 -39.08
N VAL A 592 -30.83 28.92 -39.09
CA VAL A 592 -31.02 30.26 -38.50
C VAL A 592 -31.97 31.06 -39.38
N GLU A 593 -33.08 31.51 -38.80
CA GLU A 593 -34.12 32.24 -39.51
C GLU A 593 -33.87 33.75 -39.54
N GLY A 594 -34.12 34.35 -40.70
CA GLY A 594 -34.24 35.79 -40.88
C GLY A 594 -35.59 36.34 -40.44
N PRO A 595 -35.77 37.67 -40.56
CA PRO A 595 -37.05 38.31 -40.29
C PRO A 595 -38.16 37.74 -41.19
N ALA A 596 -39.39 37.72 -40.68
CA ALA A 596 -40.55 37.26 -41.44
C ALA A 596 -41.05 38.33 -42.43
N ALA A 597 -41.52 37.87 -43.59
CA ALA A 597 -42.41 38.63 -44.45
C ALA A 597 -43.86 38.23 -44.17
N GLY A 598 -44.77 39.20 -44.05
CA GLY A 598 -46.20 38.97 -43.82
C GLY A 598 -46.80 39.81 -42.68
N PRO A 599 -48.08 39.55 -42.32
CA PRO A 599 -48.90 38.46 -42.84
C PRO A 599 -49.41 38.71 -44.26
N ALA A 600 -49.52 37.65 -45.06
CA ALA A 600 -50.44 37.59 -46.19
C ALA A 600 -51.75 36.91 -45.75
N THR A 601 -52.87 37.54 -46.09
CA THR A 601 -54.20 37.06 -45.72
C THR A 601 -54.82 36.29 -46.89
N ILE A 602 -55.28 35.07 -46.62
CA ILE A 602 -56.02 34.24 -47.57
C ILE A 602 -57.32 33.80 -46.92
N THR A 603 -58.42 33.90 -47.66
CA THR A 603 -59.71 33.33 -47.28
C THR A 603 -60.09 32.25 -48.29
N VAL A 604 -60.25 31.02 -47.80
CA VAL A 604 -60.60 29.81 -48.60
C VAL A 604 -62.06 29.46 -48.45
#